data_AF-A0A8J2NRF3-F1
#
_entry.id   AF-A0A8J2NRF3-F1
#
_cell.length_a   1.000
_cell.length_b   1.000
_cell.length_c   1.000
_cell.angle_alpha   90.00
_cell.angle_beta   90.00
_cell.angle_gamma   90.00
#
_symmetry.space_group_name_H-M   'P 1'
#
loop_
_entity.id
_entity.type
_entity.pdbx_description
1 polymer ?
#
loop_
_entity_poly.entity_id
_entity_poly.type
_entity_poly.pdbx_seq_one_letter_code
_entity_poly.pdbx_strand_id
1 'polypeptide(L)'
;MDAIFAINSTQYPAGSCLVFALTEGGSFNIQVFRDLFFNRIISFKKDQEFLYQKLQQNWTNFLGFAFWRRDPYFNLRNHIRNFDYQGEMALPSPCNQADIVKLAGQFQDLKWLGNQSPWEILLIPDYLSSKLEKHSVVIFRLHHILLDGYSFISLIRQLFQLPCEIPKCKLISDAQLSKFECLALPLQIFYEIADYSVEIFSLRRFNFNCREGSSVCAVTEPMSIEFIKFIKNKFGVSFSTVIHAALAGAIQKALKDINEDVPESLNFAFPIPKANHPDGLINDVYARNSHNYINWK
;
A
#
# COMPACT_ATOMS: atom_id res chain seq x y z
N MET A 1 -10.73 -4.09 9.87
CA MET A 1 -10.27 -2.89 9.16
C MET A 1 -10.87 -2.74 7.78
N ASP A 2 -11.14 -3.84 7.04
CA ASP A 2 -11.70 -3.79 5.68
C ASP A 2 -12.88 -2.81 5.51
N ALA A 3 -13.78 -2.72 6.50
CA ALA A 3 -14.91 -1.78 6.49
C ALA A 3 -14.49 -0.30 6.38
N ILE A 4 -13.36 0.11 6.96
CA ILE A 4 -12.85 1.49 6.87
C ILE A 4 -12.50 1.83 5.42
N PHE A 5 -11.89 0.88 4.71
CA PHE A 5 -11.55 1.03 3.29
C PHE A 5 -12.75 0.84 2.37
N ALA A 6 -13.82 0.20 2.85
CA ALA A 6 -15.09 0.03 2.12
C ALA A 6 -15.96 1.30 2.09
N ILE A 7 -15.67 2.30 2.95
CA ILE A 7 -16.36 3.59 3.00
C ILE A 7 -16.11 4.39 1.70
N ASN A 8 -14.95 4.19 1.06
CA ASN A 8 -14.69 4.74 -0.26
C ASN A 8 -15.57 4.01 -1.27
N SER A 9 -16.68 4.67 -1.64
CA SER A 9 -17.57 4.15 -2.67
C SER A 9 -16.80 4.03 -3.99
N THR A 10 -17.18 3.05 -4.81
CA THR A 10 -16.65 2.84 -6.18
C THR A 10 -16.89 4.04 -7.11
N GLN A 11 -17.60 5.08 -6.64
CA GLN A 11 -17.97 6.28 -7.39
C GLN A 11 -16.97 7.44 -7.24
N TYR A 12 -16.10 7.42 -6.23
CA TYR A 12 -15.03 8.41 -6.04
C TYR A 12 -13.68 7.88 -6.59
N PRO A 13 -12.77 8.75 -7.06
CA PRO A 13 -11.41 8.35 -7.42
C PRO A 13 -10.78 7.56 -6.27
N ALA A 14 -9.98 6.55 -6.60
CA ALA A 14 -9.60 5.49 -5.69
C ALA A 14 -8.57 5.97 -4.65
N GLY A 15 -9.02 6.70 -3.63
CA GLY A 15 -8.24 7.08 -2.45
C GLY A 15 -7.73 5.89 -1.62
N SER A 16 -7.94 4.66 -2.10
CA SER A 16 -7.47 3.40 -1.54
C SER A 16 -6.97 2.46 -2.64
N CYS A 17 -6.21 2.99 -3.61
CA CYS A 17 -5.54 2.24 -4.66
C CYS A 17 -4.07 1.99 -4.29
N LEU A 18 -3.64 0.73 -4.37
CA LEU A 18 -2.24 0.33 -4.29
C LEU A 18 -1.75 -0.01 -5.69
N VAL A 19 -0.63 0.58 -6.10
CA VAL A 19 0.01 0.32 -7.38
C VAL A 19 1.43 -0.20 -7.12
N PHE A 20 1.72 -1.41 -7.57
CA PHE A 20 3.05 -2.01 -7.51
C PHE A 20 3.53 -2.34 -8.92
N ALA A 21 4.78 -2.02 -9.24
CA ALA A 21 5.39 -2.38 -10.51
C ALA A 21 6.55 -3.34 -10.26
N LEU A 22 6.54 -4.48 -10.97
CA LEU A 22 7.66 -5.42 -11.01
C LEU A 22 8.25 -5.44 -12.42
N THR A 23 9.56 -5.37 -12.51
CA THR A 23 10.28 -5.42 -13.79
C THR A 23 10.97 -6.77 -13.93
N GLU A 24 10.76 -7.45 -15.05
CA GLU A 24 11.40 -8.73 -15.37
C GLU A 24 12.15 -8.64 -16.70
N GLY A 25 13.30 -9.32 -16.80
CA GLY A 25 14.05 -9.44 -18.04
C GLY A 25 13.34 -10.32 -19.06
N GLY A 26 13.23 -9.83 -20.30
CA GLY A 26 12.68 -10.60 -21.42
C GLY A 26 11.20 -10.33 -21.72
N SER A 27 10.66 -11.13 -22.64
CA SER A 27 9.27 -11.04 -23.10
C SER A 27 8.36 -11.92 -22.25
N PHE A 28 7.27 -11.33 -21.77
CA PHE A 28 6.35 -11.99 -20.86
C PHE A 28 5.13 -12.55 -21.61
N ASN A 29 4.82 -13.83 -21.42
CA ASN A 29 3.64 -14.46 -22.01
C ASN A 29 2.45 -14.36 -21.04
N ILE A 30 1.43 -13.59 -21.44
CA ILE A 30 0.24 -13.38 -20.62
C ILE A 30 -0.51 -14.68 -20.29
N GLN A 31 -0.57 -15.63 -21.21
CA GLN A 31 -1.32 -16.87 -20.99
C GLN A 31 -0.61 -17.73 -19.96
N VAL A 32 0.72 -17.86 -20.08
CA VAL A 32 1.55 -18.56 -19.09
C VAL A 32 1.38 -17.92 -17.71
N PHE A 33 1.38 -16.59 -17.62
CA PHE A 33 1.19 -15.91 -16.35
C PHE A 33 -0.21 -16.08 -15.76
N ARG A 34 -1.26 -16.06 -16.60
CA ARG A 34 -2.63 -16.37 -16.15
C ARG A 34 -2.70 -17.79 -15.59
N ASP A 35 -2.09 -18.76 -16.24
CA ASP A 35 -2.10 -20.15 -15.79
C ASP A 35 -1.30 -20.31 -14.48
N LEU A 36 -0.15 -19.64 -14.36
CA LEU A 36 0.63 -19.59 -13.12
C LEU A 36 -0.15 -18.93 -11.97
N PHE A 37 -0.79 -17.78 -12.23
CA PHE A 37 -1.57 -17.07 -11.24
C PHE A 37 -2.78 -17.90 -10.80
N PHE A 38 -3.48 -18.54 -11.73
CA PHE A 38 -4.59 -19.43 -11.42
C PHE A 38 -4.14 -20.57 -10.51
N ASN A 39 -3.07 -21.28 -10.90
CA ASN A 39 -2.58 -22.46 -10.20
C ASN A 39 -1.96 -22.16 -8.83
N ARG A 40 -1.29 -21.01 -8.69
CA ARG A 40 -0.54 -20.67 -7.46
C ARG A 40 -1.32 -19.82 -6.48
N ILE A 41 -2.32 -19.06 -6.95
CA ILE A 41 -3.09 -18.11 -6.15
C ILE A 41 -4.56 -18.50 -6.10
N ILE A 42 -5.26 -18.54 -7.24
CA ILE A 42 -6.72 -18.69 -7.27
C ILE A 42 -7.17 -20.07 -6.78
N SER A 43 -6.48 -21.14 -7.20
CA SER A 43 -6.79 -22.51 -6.81
C SER A 43 -6.08 -22.95 -5.53
N PHE A 44 -5.22 -22.10 -4.95
CA PHE A 44 -4.41 -22.45 -3.79
C PHE A 44 -5.27 -22.60 -2.54
N LYS A 45 -5.10 -23.75 -1.88
CA LYS A 45 -5.80 -24.10 -0.66
C LYS A 45 -4.84 -24.31 0.49
N LYS A 46 -5.19 -23.76 1.64
CA LYS A 46 -4.54 -24.00 2.93
C LYS A 46 -5.62 -24.52 3.89
N ASP A 47 -5.39 -25.66 4.53
CA ASP A 47 -6.33 -26.27 5.47
C ASP A 47 -7.75 -26.49 4.87
N GLN A 48 -7.81 -26.93 3.61
CA GLN A 48 -9.02 -27.18 2.81
C GLN A 48 -9.81 -25.92 2.35
N GLU A 49 -9.39 -24.72 2.76
CA GLU A 49 -10.00 -23.45 2.34
C GLU A 49 -9.14 -22.71 1.31
N PHE A 50 -9.78 -21.93 0.44
CA PHE A 50 -9.06 -21.08 -0.53
C PHE A 50 -8.43 -19.87 0.18
N LEU A 51 -7.10 -19.80 0.21
CA LEU A 51 -6.38 -18.76 0.95
C LEU A 51 -6.67 -17.35 0.40
N TYR A 52 -6.80 -17.23 -0.92
CA TYR A 52 -6.99 -15.97 -1.63
C TYR A 52 -8.43 -15.78 -2.13
N GLN A 53 -9.43 -16.29 -1.40
CA GLN A 53 -10.84 -16.23 -1.82
C GLN A 53 -11.35 -14.81 -2.11
N LYS A 54 -10.80 -13.78 -1.45
CA LYS A 54 -11.21 -12.38 -1.65
C LYS A 54 -10.94 -11.85 -3.06
N LEU A 55 -9.99 -12.43 -3.80
CA LEU A 55 -9.75 -12.08 -5.22
C LEU A 55 -10.92 -12.48 -6.13
N GLN A 56 -11.79 -13.37 -5.68
CA GLN A 56 -12.99 -13.83 -6.39
C GLN A 56 -14.26 -13.22 -5.77
N GLN A 57 -14.10 -12.19 -4.95
CA GLN A 57 -15.20 -11.52 -4.24
C GLN A 57 -15.19 -10.03 -4.58
N ASN A 58 -16.39 -9.45 -4.61
CA ASN A 58 -16.61 -8.01 -4.56
C ASN A 58 -17.18 -7.66 -3.17
N TRP A 59 -17.15 -6.38 -2.79
CA TRP A 59 -17.87 -5.94 -1.60
C TRP A 59 -19.17 -5.26 -2.01
N THR A 60 -20.20 -5.43 -1.19
CA THR A 60 -21.51 -4.84 -1.37
C THR A 60 -21.98 -4.24 -0.06
N ASN A 61 -22.73 -3.14 -0.15
CA ASN A 61 -23.29 -2.50 1.02
C ASN A 61 -24.73 -2.98 1.22
N PHE A 62 -25.02 -3.48 2.42
CA PHE A 62 -26.36 -3.89 2.83
C PHE A 62 -26.67 -3.28 4.20
N LEU A 63 -27.74 -2.48 4.28
CA LEU A 63 -28.17 -1.77 5.49
C LEU A 63 -27.05 -0.93 6.15
N GLY A 64 -26.20 -0.29 5.35
CA GLY A 64 -25.08 0.52 5.85
C GLY A 64 -23.83 -0.25 6.26
N PHE A 65 -23.84 -1.59 6.14
CA PHE A 65 -22.68 -2.43 6.41
C PHE A 65 -22.10 -3.00 5.11
N ALA A 66 -20.77 -3.07 5.01
CA ALA A 66 -20.08 -3.66 3.88
C ALA A 66 -19.89 -5.17 4.10
N PHE A 67 -20.21 -5.97 3.09
CA PHE A 67 -20.07 -7.42 3.09
C PHE A 67 -19.33 -7.91 1.85
N TRP A 68 -18.53 -8.96 2.02
CA TRP A 68 -17.96 -9.68 0.90
C TRP A 68 -19.00 -10.59 0.25
N ARG A 69 -19.09 -10.52 -1.07
CA ARG A 69 -19.96 -11.36 -1.91
C ARG A 69 -19.12 -11.98 -3.01
N ARG A 70 -19.37 -13.25 -3.35
CA ARG A 70 -18.71 -13.87 -4.52
C ARG A 70 -19.10 -13.13 -5.80
N ASP A 71 -18.10 -12.82 -6.61
CA ASP A 71 -18.31 -12.25 -7.93
C ASP A 71 -18.90 -13.33 -8.87
N PRO A 72 -20.17 -13.20 -9.30
CA PRO A 72 -20.80 -14.21 -10.14
C PRO A 72 -20.23 -14.25 -11.57
N TYR A 73 -19.49 -13.22 -11.98
CA TYR A 73 -18.91 -13.09 -13.32
C TYR A 73 -17.38 -13.09 -13.29
N PHE A 74 -16.78 -13.62 -12.21
CA PHE A 74 -15.35 -13.66 -12.04
C PHE A 74 -14.67 -14.33 -13.25
N ASN A 75 -13.81 -13.59 -13.93
CA ASN A 75 -13.03 -14.10 -15.05
C ASN A 75 -11.61 -13.54 -14.98
N LEU A 76 -10.65 -14.44 -14.84
CA LEU A 76 -9.22 -14.08 -14.72
C LEU A 76 -8.71 -13.25 -15.90
N ARG A 77 -9.29 -13.42 -17.10
CA ARG A 77 -8.91 -12.66 -18.31
C ARG A 77 -9.26 -11.18 -18.21
N ASN A 78 -10.27 -10.82 -17.42
CA ASN A 78 -10.66 -9.43 -17.19
C ASN A 78 -9.72 -8.75 -16.19
N HIS A 79 -9.16 -9.52 -15.25
CA HIS A 79 -8.23 -9.00 -14.24
C HIS A 79 -6.79 -8.96 -14.73
N ILE A 80 -6.32 -9.97 -15.48
CA ILE A 80 -4.95 -10.02 -16.01
C ILE A 80 -5.00 -9.74 -17.50
N ARG A 81 -4.53 -8.56 -17.94
CA ARG A 81 -4.57 -8.13 -19.34
C ARG A 81 -3.28 -7.44 -19.78
N ASN A 82 -3.08 -7.38 -21.09
CA ASN A 82 -2.04 -6.53 -21.66
C ASN A 82 -2.45 -5.07 -21.49
N PHE A 83 -1.46 -4.19 -21.37
CA PHE A 83 -1.70 -2.77 -21.34
C PHE A 83 -2.24 -2.28 -22.68
N ASP A 84 -3.47 -1.75 -22.67
CA ASP A 84 -4.20 -1.32 -23.86
C ASP A 84 -4.94 0.02 -23.67
N TYR A 85 -4.58 0.78 -22.62
CA TYR A 85 -5.13 2.12 -22.39
C TYR A 85 -4.75 3.10 -23.50
N GLN A 86 -5.69 3.96 -23.88
CA GLN A 86 -5.56 4.95 -24.95
C GLN A 86 -5.67 6.39 -24.40
N GLY A 87 -5.39 7.39 -25.24
CA GLY A 87 -5.51 8.80 -24.88
C GLY A 87 -4.45 9.26 -23.88
N GLU A 88 -4.85 9.95 -22.82
CA GLU A 88 -3.92 10.54 -21.83
C GLU A 88 -3.13 9.50 -21.02
N MET A 89 -3.62 8.26 -20.98
CA MET A 89 -2.96 7.12 -20.33
C MET A 89 -2.17 6.25 -21.31
N ALA A 90 -2.13 6.60 -22.60
CA ALA A 90 -1.34 5.83 -23.55
C ALA A 90 0.15 5.91 -23.20
N LEU A 91 0.83 4.76 -23.25
CA LEU A 91 2.27 4.68 -23.05
C LEU A 91 3.00 4.73 -24.40
N PRO A 92 4.15 5.40 -24.48
CA PRO A 92 5.05 5.25 -25.61
C PRO A 92 5.61 3.82 -25.64
N SER A 93 5.96 3.33 -26.83
CA SER A 93 6.68 2.08 -27.01
C SER A 93 8.02 2.37 -27.69
N PRO A 94 9.18 2.12 -27.05
CA PRO A 94 9.34 1.59 -25.68
C PRO A 94 9.01 2.63 -24.59
N CYS A 95 8.61 2.17 -23.40
CA CYS A 95 8.36 3.03 -22.23
C CYS A 95 9.54 3.01 -21.26
N ASN A 96 9.68 4.06 -20.45
CA ASN A 96 10.73 4.18 -19.43
C ASN A 96 10.16 4.33 -18.02
N GLN A 97 11.03 4.44 -17.00
CA GLN A 97 10.63 4.57 -15.60
C GLN A 97 9.72 5.77 -15.33
N ALA A 98 10.00 6.93 -15.95
CA ALA A 98 9.18 8.13 -15.76
C ALA A 98 7.76 7.93 -16.29
N ASP A 99 7.59 7.19 -17.39
CA ASP A 99 6.29 6.85 -17.93
C ASP A 99 5.50 5.94 -16.98
N ILE A 100 6.15 4.95 -16.36
CA ILE A 100 5.53 4.06 -15.36
C ILE A 100 5.12 4.84 -14.11
N VAL A 101 5.95 5.78 -13.64
CA VAL A 101 5.63 6.63 -12.49
C VAL A 101 4.44 7.54 -12.79
N LYS A 102 4.41 8.18 -13.97
CA LYS A 102 3.27 8.98 -14.41
C LYS A 102 1.99 8.14 -14.45
N LEU A 103 2.08 6.94 -15.03
CA LEU A 103 0.96 6.01 -15.12
C LEU A 103 0.47 5.55 -13.74
N ALA A 104 1.38 5.31 -12.78
CA ALA A 104 1.02 4.96 -11.42
C ALA A 104 0.21 6.08 -10.72
N GLY A 105 0.52 7.34 -11.00
CA GLY A 105 -0.30 8.48 -10.55
C GLY A 105 -1.71 8.45 -11.15
N GLN A 106 -1.81 8.27 -12.47
CA GLN A 106 -3.10 8.19 -13.18
C GLN A 106 -3.99 7.03 -12.69
N PHE A 107 -3.41 5.90 -12.26
CA PHE A 107 -4.18 4.77 -11.71
C PHE A 107 -4.87 5.07 -10.38
N GLN A 108 -4.41 6.06 -9.61
CA GLN A 108 -5.08 6.48 -8.38
C GLN A 108 -6.39 7.23 -8.68
N ASP A 109 -6.43 7.95 -9.81
CA ASP A 109 -7.59 8.73 -10.22
C ASP A 109 -8.65 7.86 -10.94
N LEU A 110 -8.27 6.67 -11.41
CA LEU A 110 -9.19 5.73 -12.03
C LEU A 110 -10.15 5.08 -11.02
N LYS A 111 -11.42 5.00 -11.42
CA LYS A 111 -12.48 4.33 -10.65
C LYS A 111 -12.43 2.80 -10.81
N TRP A 112 -12.98 2.09 -9.84
CA TRP A 112 -13.18 0.64 -9.87
C TRP A 112 -14.57 0.29 -10.41
N LEU A 113 -14.67 -0.82 -11.13
CA LEU A 113 -15.96 -1.34 -11.58
C LEU A 113 -16.71 -1.97 -10.40
N GLY A 114 -17.85 -1.41 -10.01
CA GLY A 114 -18.53 -1.80 -8.76
C GLY A 114 -19.09 -3.23 -8.70
N ASN A 115 -19.12 -3.95 -9.82
CA ASN A 115 -19.61 -5.33 -9.88
C ASN A 115 -18.51 -6.38 -10.00
N GLN A 116 -17.23 -5.97 -10.03
CA GLN A 116 -16.09 -6.88 -10.17
C GLN A 116 -15.19 -6.86 -8.93
N SER A 117 -14.38 -7.89 -8.74
CA SER A 117 -13.34 -7.86 -7.72
C SER A 117 -12.34 -6.72 -8.01
N PRO A 118 -11.97 -5.87 -7.03
CA PRO A 118 -11.29 -4.60 -7.28
C PRO A 118 -9.77 -4.75 -7.39
N TRP A 119 -9.33 -5.49 -8.39
CA TRP A 119 -7.92 -5.66 -8.70
C TRP A 119 -7.73 -5.88 -10.20
N GLU A 120 -6.59 -5.46 -10.71
CA GLU A 120 -6.13 -5.79 -12.05
C GLU A 120 -4.60 -5.93 -12.08
N ILE A 121 -4.11 -6.74 -13.01
CA ILE A 121 -2.71 -6.91 -13.33
C ILE A 121 -2.52 -6.57 -14.80
N LEU A 122 -1.67 -5.59 -15.06
CA LEU A 122 -1.42 -5.06 -16.39
C LEU A 122 0.01 -5.43 -16.80
N LEU A 123 0.12 -6.04 -17.98
CA LEU A 123 1.39 -6.41 -18.56
C LEU A 123 1.79 -5.38 -19.61
N ILE A 124 2.93 -4.74 -19.40
CA ILE A 124 3.51 -3.76 -20.33
C ILE A 124 4.74 -4.42 -20.98
N PRO A 125 4.67 -4.74 -22.28
CA PRO A 125 5.85 -5.19 -23.03
C PRO A 125 6.78 -4.01 -23.34
N ASP A 126 8.03 -4.31 -23.71
CA ASP A 126 9.01 -3.35 -24.22
C ASP A 126 9.29 -2.16 -23.27
N TYR A 127 9.51 -2.44 -21.99
CA TYR A 127 10.08 -1.49 -21.03
C TYR A 127 11.59 -1.37 -21.23
N LEU A 128 12.07 -0.14 -21.40
CA LEU A 128 13.48 0.17 -21.51
C LEU A 128 14.05 0.44 -20.11
N SER A 129 14.85 -0.51 -19.64
CA SER A 129 15.61 -0.32 -18.39
C SER A 129 16.76 0.67 -18.59
N SER A 130 17.28 1.21 -17.49
CA SER A 130 18.43 2.13 -17.50
C SER A 130 19.68 1.54 -18.19
N LYS A 131 19.75 0.22 -18.31
CA LYS A 131 20.82 -0.52 -19.01
C LYS A 131 20.57 -0.76 -20.50
N LEU A 132 19.54 -0.15 -21.10
CA LEU A 132 19.12 -0.35 -22.50
C LEU A 132 18.70 -1.79 -22.84
N GLU A 133 18.43 -2.61 -21.82
CA GLU A 133 17.88 -3.95 -21.99
C GLU A 133 16.36 -3.87 -22.14
N LYS A 134 15.79 -4.79 -22.93
CA LYS A 134 14.34 -4.95 -23.06
C LYS A 134 13.80 -5.79 -21.91
N HIS A 135 12.88 -5.19 -21.16
CA HIS A 135 12.19 -5.84 -20.07
C HIS A 135 10.69 -5.79 -20.29
N SER A 136 9.97 -6.58 -19.50
CA SER A 136 8.53 -6.46 -19.33
C SER A 136 8.24 -5.92 -17.94
N VAL A 137 7.18 -5.12 -17.81
CA VAL A 137 6.71 -4.62 -16.51
C VAL A 137 5.35 -5.21 -16.21
N VAL A 138 5.20 -5.74 -15.00
CA VAL A 138 3.93 -6.22 -14.45
C VAL A 138 3.47 -5.21 -13.42
N ILE A 139 2.37 -4.51 -13.71
CA ILE A 139 1.74 -3.58 -12.78
C ILE A 139 0.59 -4.28 -12.07
N PHE A 140 0.63 -4.32 -10.75
CA PHE A 140 -0.47 -4.72 -9.89
C PHE A 140 -1.19 -3.46 -9.45
N ARG A 141 -2.48 -3.35 -9.79
CA ARG A 141 -3.37 -2.32 -9.27
C ARG A 141 -4.38 -3.03 -8.38
N LEU A 142 -4.40 -2.71 -7.10
CA LEU A 142 -5.14 -3.45 -6.08
C LEU A 142 -5.89 -2.45 -5.19
N HIS A 143 -7.17 -2.67 -4.92
CA HIS A 143 -7.85 -1.87 -3.90
C HIS A 143 -7.40 -2.30 -2.50
N HIS A 144 -7.11 -1.33 -1.64
CA HIS A 144 -6.57 -1.55 -0.29
C HIS A 144 -7.53 -2.36 0.61
N ILE A 145 -8.82 -2.46 0.26
CA ILE A 145 -9.78 -3.34 0.94
C ILE A 145 -9.36 -4.83 0.87
N LEU A 146 -8.63 -5.23 -0.17
CA LEU A 146 -8.19 -6.62 -0.34
C LEU A 146 -7.05 -6.95 0.62
N LEU A 147 -6.06 -6.06 0.73
CA LEU A 147 -4.77 -6.40 1.32
C LEU A 147 -4.02 -5.16 1.82
N ASP A 148 -3.14 -5.41 2.80
CA ASP A 148 -2.12 -4.49 3.24
C ASP A 148 -0.73 -4.86 2.67
N GLY A 149 0.30 -4.11 3.06
CA GLY A 149 1.67 -4.35 2.60
C GLY A 149 2.21 -5.75 2.96
N TYR A 150 1.82 -6.31 4.11
CA TYR A 150 2.27 -7.66 4.51
C TYR A 150 1.60 -8.73 3.65
N SER A 151 0.28 -8.62 3.47
CA SER A 151 -0.51 -9.49 2.61
C SER A 151 -0.04 -9.44 1.15
N PHE A 152 0.37 -8.26 0.66
CA PHE A 152 0.97 -8.13 -0.68
C PHE A 152 2.27 -8.94 -0.80
N ILE A 153 3.19 -8.81 0.15
CA ILE A 153 4.46 -9.56 0.13
C ILE A 153 4.18 -11.06 0.20
N SER A 154 3.20 -11.49 1.01
CA SER A 154 2.74 -12.89 1.06
C SER A 154 2.23 -13.37 -0.29
N LEU A 155 1.40 -12.58 -0.97
CA LEU A 155 0.89 -12.87 -2.31
C LEU A 155 2.04 -13.01 -3.34
N ILE A 156 2.97 -12.06 -3.37
CA ILE A 156 4.13 -12.09 -4.29
C ILE A 156 5.03 -13.29 -4.02
N ARG A 157 5.32 -13.58 -2.76
CA ARG A 157 6.09 -14.77 -2.36
C ARG A 157 5.43 -16.05 -2.85
N GLN A 158 4.12 -16.18 -2.69
CA GLN A 158 3.37 -17.35 -3.17
C GLN A 158 3.35 -17.42 -4.71
N LEU A 159 3.12 -16.28 -5.39
CA LEU A 159 3.05 -16.20 -6.84
C LEU A 159 4.38 -16.62 -7.50
N PHE A 160 5.51 -16.12 -6.98
CA PHE A 160 6.84 -16.38 -7.53
C PHE A 160 7.60 -17.51 -6.83
N GLN A 161 7.00 -18.15 -5.81
CA GLN A 161 7.62 -19.20 -5.00
C GLN A 161 8.98 -18.77 -4.41
N LEU A 162 9.03 -17.55 -3.89
CA LEU A 162 10.26 -16.99 -3.34
C LEU A 162 10.68 -17.74 -2.07
N PRO A 163 11.97 -18.06 -1.89
CA PRO A 163 12.47 -18.83 -0.74
C PRO A 163 12.53 -18.01 0.56
N CYS A 164 12.13 -16.74 0.54
CA CYS A 164 12.23 -15.86 1.70
C CYS A 164 11.10 -16.09 2.70
N GLU A 165 11.43 -16.16 3.99
CA GLU A 165 10.45 -16.07 5.06
C GLU A 165 10.10 -14.61 5.32
N ILE A 166 8.82 -14.31 5.47
CA ILE A 166 8.37 -12.98 5.86
C ILE A 166 8.55 -12.89 7.38
N PRO A 167 9.34 -11.92 7.88
CA PRO A 167 9.55 -11.79 9.30
C PRO A 167 8.23 -11.53 10.01
N LYS A 168 7.87 -12.41 10.95
CA LYS A 168 6.69 -12.21 11.80
C LYS A 168 6.95 -11.06 12.75
N CYS A 169 5.95 -10.19 12.92
CA CYS A 169 6.03 -9.16 13.94
C CYS A 169 6.09 -9.85 15.32
N LYS A 170 6.89 -9.33 16.25
CA LYS A 170 6.95 -9.89 17.61
C LYS A 170 5.67 -9.48 18.34
N LEU A 171 5.04 -10.43 19.05
CA LEU A 171 3.98 -10.12 20.01
C LEU A 171 4.59 -9.16 21.03
N ILE A 172 4.11 -7.92 21.05
CA ILE A 172 4.27 -7.07 22.23
C ILE A 172 3.30 -7.69 23.23
N SER A 173 3.77 -8.09 24.41
CA SER A 173 2.89 -8.72 25.40
C SER A 173 1.68 -7.82 25.59
N ASP A 174 0.47 -8.36 25.42
CA ASP A 174 -0.74 -7.66 25.80
C ASP A 174 -0.56 -7.26 27.26
N ALA A 175 -0.46 -5.95 27.51
CA ALA A 175 -0.44 -5.45 28.86
C ALA A 175 -1.76 -5.90 29.48
N GLN A 176 -1.69 -6.80 30.46
CA GLN A 176 -2.88 -7.19 31.20
C GLN A 176 -3.38 -5.95 31.93
N LEU A 177 -4.42 -5.32 31.37
CA LEU A 177 -5.06 -4.18 31.99
C LEU A 177 -5.57 -4.63 33.35
N SER A 178 -5.12 -3.94 34.39
CA SER A 178 -5.64 -4.10 35.73
C SER A 178 -7.14 -3.78 35.75
N LYS A 179 -7.88 -4.35 36.71
CA LYS A 179 -9.33 -4.08 36.86
C LYS A 179 -9.65 -2.59 37.01
N PHE A 180 -8.72 -1.80 37.55
CA PHE A 180 -8.84 -0.35 37.68
C PHE A 180 -8.68 0.38 36.34
N GLU A 181 -7.74 -0.05 35.50
CA GLU A 181 -7.60 0.49 34.13
C GLU A 181 -8.84 0.16 33.29
N CYS A 182 -9.44 -1.03 33.46
CA CYS A 182 -10.70 -1.35 32.79
C CYS A 182 -11.88 -0.46 33.21
N LEU A 183 -11.89 0.04 34.46
CA LEU A 183 -12.90 0.99 34.92
C LEU A 183 -12.63 2.42 34.42
N ALA A 184 -11.37 2.76 34.18
CA ALA A 184 -10.97 4.04 33.60
C ALA A 184 -11.16 4.08 32.08
N LEU A 185 -11.23 2.93 31.39
CA LEU A 185 -11.37 2.81 29.93
C LEU A 185 -12.43 3.73 29.33
N PRO A 186 -13.67 3.86 29.84
CA PRO A 186 -14.66 4.75 29.24
C PRO A 186 -14.19 6.20 29.23
N LEU A 187 -13.60 6.68 30.33
CA LEU A 187 -13.05 8.04 30.44
C LEU A 187 -11.81 8.21 29.56
N GLN A 188 -10.94 7.20 29.53
CA GLN A 188 -9.74 7.20 28.71
C GLN A 188 -10.10 7.20 27.22
N ILE A 189 -11.15 6.48 26.80
CA ILE A 189 -11.63 6.49 25.41
C ILE A 189 -12.10 7.90 25.02
N PHE A 190 -12.85 8.60 25.88
CA PHE A 190 -13.25 9.98 25.58
C PHE A 190 -12.06 10.93 25.53
N TYR A 191 -11.09 10.76 26.43
CA TYR A 191 -9.85 11.53 26.41
C TYR A 191 -9.03 11.25 25.14
N GLU A 192 -8.80 9.99 24.78
CA GLU A 192 -8.07 9.62 23.57
C GLU A 192 -8.80 10.03 22.31
N ILE A 193 -10.13 9.93 22.25
CA ILE A 193 -10.92 10.48 21.14
C ILE A 193 -10.75 12.00 21.08
N ALA A 194 -10.84 12.71 22.20
CA ALA A 194 -10.67 14.16 22.23
C ALA A 194 -9.26 14.58 21.82
N ASP A 195 -8.23 13.90 22.34
CA ASP A 195 -6.82 14.14 22.02
C ASP A 195 -6.53 13.84 20.55
N TYR A 196 -7.02 12.71 20.03
CA TYR A 196 -6.94 12.35 18.61
C TYR A 196 -7.72 13.32 17.72
N SER A 197 -8.87 13.80 18.18
CA SER A 197 -9.66 14.82 17.48
C SER A 197 -8.89 16.13 17.42
N VAL A 198 -8.35 16.59 18.55
CA VAL A 198 -7.52 17.79 18.63
C VAL A 198 -6.31 17.61 17.74
N GLU A 199 -5.63 16.46 17.74
CA GLU A 199 -4.51 16.19 16.84
C GLU A 199 -4.95 16.26 15.38
N ILE A 200 -6.03 15.58 14.97
CA ILE A 200 -6.57 15.65 13.59
C ILE A 200 -6.96 17.07 13.18
N PHE A 201 -7.62 17.83 14.06
CA PHE A 201 -8.08 19.19 13.76
C PHE A 201 -6.96 20.22 13.88
N SER A 202 -5.90 19.92 14.65
CA SER A 202 -4.70 20.75 14.80
C SER A 202 -3.55 20.33 13.89
N LEU A 203 -3.67 19.20 13.16
CA LEU A 203 -2.85 18.89 12.01
C LEU A 203 -3.00 20.09 11.08
N ARG A 204 -2.01 21.00 11.13
CA ARG A 204 -1.86 22.04 10.13
C ARG A 204 -1.86 21.30 8.83
N ARG A 205 -2.96 21.41 8.07
CA ARG A 205 -2.95 21.07 6.66
C ARG A 205 -1.90 22.01 6.10
N PHE A 206 -0.73 21.47 5.79
CA PHE A 206 0.26 22.21 5.04
C PHE A 206 -0.47 22.73 3.81
N ASN A 207 -0.41 24.05 3.58
CA ASN A 207 -0.98 24.66 2.39
C ASN A 207 -0.08 24.33 1.20
N PHE A 208 0.10 23.03 0.92
CA PHE A 208 0.54 22.62 -0.39
C PHE A 208 -0.58 23.07 -1.33
N ASN A 209 -0.24 23.92 -2.29
CA ASN A 209 -1.07 24.17 -3.46
C ASN A 209 -1.14 22.87 -4.29
N CYS A 210 -1.77 21.84 -3.74
CA CYS A 210 -2.14 20.63 -4.44
C CYS A 210 -3.16 21.09 -5.46
N ARG A 211 -2.77 21.09 -6.75
CA ARG A 211 -3.71 21.29 -7.84
C ARG A 211 -4.84 20.29 -7.64
N GLU A 212 -6.06 20.79 -7.47
CA GLU A 212 -7.24 19.94 -7.47
C GLU A 212 -7.24 19.13 -8.78
N GLY A 213 -7.24 17.81 -8.68
CA GLY A 213 -7.64 16.94 -9.78
C GLY A 213 -6.65 15.90 -10.31
N SER A 214 -5.41 15.80 -9.80
CA SER A 214 -4.56 14.64 -10.17
C SER A 214 -3.63 14.17 -9.07
N SER A 215 -3.58 12.85 -8.90
CA SER A 215 -2.67 12.20 -7.98
C SER A 215 -1.23 12.26 -8.52
N VAL A 216 -0.30 12.77 -7.71
CA VAL A 216 1.12 12.87 -8.09
C VAL A 216 1.86 11.67 -7.53
N CYS A 217 2.47 10.87 -8.40
CA CYS A 217 3.40 9.82 -8.02
C CYS A 217 4.83 10.29 -8.32
N ALA A 218 5.75 10.02 -7.38
CA ALA A 218 7.18 10.29 -7.54
C ALA A 218 7.98 9.10 -7.01
N VAL A 219 9.09 8.80 -7.68
CA VAL A 219 10.02 7.73 -7.28
C VAL A 219 11.42 8.33 -7.22
N THR A 220 12.13 8.05 -6.13
CA THR A 220 13.52 8.47 -5.97
C THR A 220 14.46 7.47 -6.64
N GLU A 221 15.69 7.89 -6.90
CA GLU A 221 16.77 6.95 -7.22
C GLU A 221 16.94 5.90 -6.09
N PRO A 222 17.38 4.66 -6.43
CA PRO A 222 17.65 3.64 -5.44
C PRO A 222 18.69 4.10 -4.41
N MET A 223 18.35 3.95 -3.12
CA MET A 223 19.26 4.25 -2.02
C MET A 223 20.01 3.00 -1.58
N SER A 224 21.32 3.12 -1.32
CA SER A 224 22.13 2.01 -0.79
C SER A 224 21.67 1.61 0.61
N ILE A 225 21.34 0.33 0.76
CA ILE A 225 20.96 -0.26 2.05
C ILE A 225 22.17 -0.28 2.99
N GLU A 226 23.38 -0.47 2.45
CA GLU A 226 24.64 -0.46 3.18
C GLU A 226 24.86 0.90 3.84
N PHE A 227 24.58 1.98 3.09
CA PHE A 227 24.70 3.34 3.62
C PHE A 227 23.72 3.61 4.77
N ILE A 228 22.46 3.19 4.63
CA ILE A 228 21.46 3.34 5.70
C ILE A 228 21.88 2.53 6.94
N LYS A 229 22.36 1.29 6.75
CA LYS A 229 22.88 0.44 7.82
C LYS A 229 24.11 1.06 8.50
N PHE A 230 25.00 1.69 7.73
CA PHE A 230 26.15 2.40 8.26
C PHE A 230 25.73 3.53 9.20
N ILE A 231 24.79 4.39 8.77
CA ILE A 231 24.26 5.49 9.60
C ILE A 231 23.61 4.91 10.86
N LYS A 232 22.72 3.93 10.69
CA LYS A 232 22.05 3.24 11.78
C LYS A 232 23.05 2.78 12.87
N ASN A 233 24.10 2.07 12.46
CA ASN A 233 25.09 1.52 13.37
C ASN A 233 25.96 2.60 14.02
N LYS A 234 26.35 3.62 13.24
CA LYS A 234 27.15 4.75 13.74
C LYS A 234 26.45 5.52 14.86
N PHE A 235 25.13 5.70 14.75
CA PHE A 235 24.33 6.45 15.72
C PHE A 235 23.57 5.56 16.73
N GLY A 236 23.69 4.23 16.64
CA GLY A 236 23.00 3.32 17.54
C GLY A 236 21.46 3.36 17.44
N VAL A 237 20.92 3.74 16.29
CA VAL A 237 19.46 3.90 16.07
C VAL A 237 18.86 2.72 15.29
N SER A 238 17.56 2.76 15.00
CA SER A 238 16.91 1.76 14.15
C SER A 238 17.01 2.13 12.66
N PHE A 239 16.82 1.16 11.76
CA PHE A 239 16.83 1.42 10.31
C PHE A 239 15.73 2.42 9.93
N SER A 240 14.52 2.24 10.46
CA SER A 240 13.39 3.14 10.24
C SER A 240 13.64 4.53 10.79
N THR A 241 14.30 4.67 11.94
CA THR A 241 14.70 5.99 12.49
C THR A 241 15.52 6.80 11.49
N VAL A 242 16.47 6.17 10.77
CA VAL A 242 17.29 6.85 9.75
C VAL A 242 16.41 7.33 8.60
N ILE A 243 15.48 6.49 8.12
CA ILE A 243 14.54 6.85 7.05
C ILE A 243 13.63 7.99 7.48
N HIS A 244 13.12 7.97 8.72
CA HIS A 244 12.22 9.01 9.22
C HIS A 244 12.95 10.34 9.39
N ALA A 245 14.18 10.34 9.89
CA ALA A 245 14.99 11.55 9.99
C ALA A 245 15.27 12.15 8.60
N ALA A 246 15.57 11.31 7.60
CA ALA A 246 15.77 11.76 6.23
C ALA A 246 14.48 12.35 5.62
N LEU A 247 13.35 11.68 5.81
CA LEU A 247 12.05 12.17 5.34
C LEU A 247 11.63 13.47 6.03
N ALA A 248 11.80 13.55 7.35
CA ALA A 248 11.56 14.76 8.12
C ALA A 248 12.41 15.91 7.58
N GLY A 249 13.73 15.73 7.45
CA GLY A 249 14.62 16.75 6.89
C GLY A 249 14.22 17.21 5.48
N ALA A 250 13.77 16.29 4.63
CA ALA A 250 13.27 16.60 3.30
C ALA A 250 11.98 17.43 3.32
N ILE A 251 11.00 17.06 4.17
CA ILE A 251 9.75 17.82 4.34
C ILE A 251 10.06 19.22 4.88
N GLN A 252 10.91 19.33 5.89
CA GLN A 252 11.32 20.62 6.44
C GLN A 252 11.97 21.50 5.36
N LYS A 253 12.86 20.94 4.55
CA LYS A 253 13.49 21.68 3.45
C LYS A 253 12.45 22.14 2.43
N ALA A 254 11.55 21.25 2.02
CA ALA A 254 10.50 21.57 1.05
C ALA A 254 9.56 22.69 1.55
N LEU A 255 9.20 22.69 2.84
CA LEU A 255 8.40 23.76 3.45
C LEU A 255 9.14 25.10 3.44
N LYS A 256 10.44 25.11 3.77
CA LYS A 256 11.27 26.32 3.67
C LYS A 256 11.36 26.84 2.24
N ASP A 257 11.49 25.94 1.27
CA ASP A 257 11.60 26.30 -0.15
C ASP A 257 10.32 26.97 -0.69
N ILE A 258 9.15 26.65 -0.12
CA ILE A 258 7.86 27.32 -0.44
C ILE A 258 7.49 28.46 0.52
N ASN A 259 8.43 28.87 1.39
CA ASN A 259 8.25 29.93 2.39
C ASN A 259 7.07 29.69 3.36
N GLU A 260 6.85 28.41 3.71
CA GLU A 260 5.86 27.98 4.71
C GLU A 260 6.51 27.77 6.08
N ASP A 261 5.71 27.92 7.13
CA ASP A 261 6.15 27.67 8.50
C ASP A 261 6.52 26.20 8.71
N VAL A 262 7.73 25.96 9.23
CA VAL A 262 8.16 24.61 9.63
C VAL A 262 7.63 24.32 11.03
N PRO A 263 6.87 23.22 11.23
CA PRO A 263 6.37 22.87 12.55
C PRO A 263 7.51 22.42 13.47
N GLU A 264 7.40 22.70 14.77
CA GLU A 264 8.41 22.32 15.77
C GLU A 264 8.57 20.80 15.95
N SER A 265 7.56 20.03 15.58
CA SER A 265 7.59 18.57 15.57
C SER A 265 6.80 18.03 14.39
N LEU A 266 7.19 16.85 13.91
CA LEU A 266 6.51 16.14 12.83
C LEU A 266 6.10 14.76 13.33
N ASN A 267 4.80 14.50 13.34
CA ASN A 267 4.25 13.22 13.76
C ASN A 267 4.23 12.25 12.58
N PHE A 268 4.72 11.03 12.82
CA PHE A 268 4.67 9.95 11.86
C PHE A 268 3.86 8.78 12.42
N ALA A 269 2.88 8.32 11.66
CA ALA A 269 2.15 7.09 11.94
C ALA A 269 2.58 6.02 10.95
N PHE A 270 2.94 4.83 11.45
CA PHE A 270 3.29 3.69 10.61
C PHE A 270 2.34 2.52 10.86
N PRO A 271 1.71 1.97 9.81
CA PRO A 271 1.01 0.71 9.92
C PRO A 271 2.04 -0.41 10.09
N ILE A 272 1.94 -1.17 11.17
CA ILE A 272 2.78 -2.36 11.41
C ILE A 272 1.86 -3.59 11.38
N PRO A 273 2.26 -4.69 10.72
CA PRO A 273 1.46 -5.92 10.74
C PRO A 273 1.41 -6.50 12.16
N LYS A 274 0.24 -7.06 12.54
CA LYS A 274 0.11 -7.77 13.81
C LYS A 274 1.02 -8.99 13.89
N ALA A 275 1.39 -9.37 15.11
CA ALA A 275 2.32 -10.46 15.37
C ALA A 275 1.85 -11.84 14.89
N ASN A 276 0.54 -12.02 14.73
CA ASN A 276 -0.10 -13.20 14.17
C ASN A 276 -0.86 -12.89 12.88
N HIS A 277 -0.34 -11.96 12.07
CA HIS A 277 -0.98 -11.57 10.81
C HIS A 277 -1.29 -12.82 9.96
N PRO A 278 -2.55 -13.03 9.54
CA PRO A 278 -2.92 -14.17 8.69
C PRO A 278 -2.16 -14.17 7.36
N ASP A 279 -1.88 -15.34 6.80
CA ASP A 279 -1.17 -15.43 5.50
C ASP A 279 -2.02 -15.00 4.29
N GLY A 280 -3.35 -14.95 4.47
CA GLY A 280 -4.31 -14.59 3.43
C GLY A 280 -4.45 -13.09 3.20
N LEU A 281 -5.38 -12.70 2.33
CA LEU A 281 -5.63 -11.29 2.01
C LEU A 281 -6.46 -10.62 3.10
N ILE A 282 -5.81 -9.88 3.97
CA ILE A 282 -6.48 -9.16 5.05
C ILE A 282 -5.74 -7.87 5.37
N ASN A 283 -6.48 -6.85 5.79
CA ASN A 283 -5.88 -5.70 6.47
C ASN A 283 -5.81 -6.03 7.97
N ASP A 284 -4.65 -6.48 8.44
CA ASP A 284 -4.43 -6.78 9.86
C ASP A 284 -3.21 -6.06 10.42
N VAL A 285 -3.26 -4.73 10.30
CA VAL A 285 -2.27 -3.81 10.85
C VAL A 285 -2.72 -3.23 12.19
N TYR A 286 -1.79 -2.63 12.92
CA TYR A 286 -2.08 -1.66 13.96
C TYR A 286 -1.32 -0.38 13.63
N ALA A 287 -1.95 0.77 13.82
CA ALA A 287 -1.27 2.05 13.74
C ALA A 287 -0.49 2.23 15.04
N ARG A 288 0.83 2.25 14.97
CA ARG A 288 1.65 2.66 16.12
C ARG A 288 2.01 4.12 15.93
N ASN A 289 1.45 4.98 16.79
CA ASN A 289 1.99 6.31 16.96
C ASN A 289 3.35 6.16 17.63
N SER A 290 4.42 6.28 16.85
CA SER A 290 5.72 6.49 17.47
C SER A 290 5.66 7.86 18.11
N HIS A 291 5.51 7.92 19.44
CA HIS A 291 5.73 9.13 20.23
C HIS A 291 7.23 9.54 20.25
N ASN A 292 7.94 9.19 19.18
CA ASN A 292 9.30 9.64 18.93
C ASN A 292 9.16 11.00 18.25
N TYR A 293 8.97 12.03 19.07
CA TYR A 293 9.10 13.40 18.61
C TYR A 293 10.50 13.56 18.01
N ILE A 294 10.57 13.74 16.69
CA ILE A 294 11.81 14.25 16.08
C ILE A 294 11.80 15.75 16.36
N ASN A 295 12.40 16.13 17.48
CA ASN A 295 12.66 17.53 17.80
C ASN A 295 13.81 18.02 16.92
N TRP A 296 13.63 19.15 16.25
CA TRP A 296 14.62 19.71 15.32
C TRP A 296 15.83 20.36 15.96
N LYS A 297 15.94 20.35 17.30
CA LYS A 297 16.99 21.05 18.06
C LYS A 297 18.24 20.19 18.21
#